data_AF-A0A9D1ECG8-F1
#
_entry.id   AF-A0A9D1ECG8-F1
#
_cell.length_a   1.000
_cell.length_b   1.000
_cell.length_c   1.000
_cell.angle_alpha   90.00
_cell.angle_beta   90.00
_cell.angle_gamma   90.00
#
_symmetry.space_group_name_H-M   'P 1'
#
loop_
_entity.id
_entity.type
_entity.pdbx_description
1 polymer ?
#
loop_
_entity_poly.entity_id
_entity_poly.type
_entity_poly.pdbx_seq_one_letter_code
_entity_poly.pdbx_strand_id
1 'polypeptide(L)'
;MEERQAAVEAILDAGHIPDGMELFKAGKSQMKTIRKWIDESDVYMLILGGRYGSIDEESDLSYTELEYKYALSKNMPVFAIILEDSFLFTKAALHGRNAIFEKENVDKYETFKKFVMSKIIKKADDISSIKTIIHSMLNSIIYDDEYILNGWVKANEPLNNLHALSDDVLYSLTTNTL
;
A
#
# COMPACT_ATOMS: atom_id res chain seq x y z
N MET A 1 -2.57 10.87 -11.52
CA MET A 1 -1.17 11.24 -11.24
C MET A 1 -1.12 12.17 -10.04
N GLU A 2 -1.97 13.19 -10.01
CA GLU A 2 -2.15 14.09 -8.87
C GLU A 2 -2.44 13.36 -7.55
N GLU A 3 -3.20 12.26 -7.57
CA GLU A 3 -3.52 11.47 -6.37
C GLU A 3 -2.30 10.82 -5.75
N ARG A 4 -1.45 10.20 -6.60
CA ARG A 4 -0.21 9.56 -6.16
C ARG A 4 0.79 10.60 -5.66
N GLN A 5 0.90 11.74 -6.35
CA GLN A 5 1.75 12.83 -5.89
C GLN A 5 1.29 13.39 -4.53
N ALA A 6 -0.01 13.63 -4.36
CA ALA A 6 -0.57 14.08 -3.09
C ALA A 6 -0.32 13.07 -1.96
N ALA A 7 -0.37 11.77 -2.29
CA ALA A 7 -0.05 10.72 -1.33
C ALA A 7 1.42 10.70 -0.93
N VAL A 8 2.34 10.79 -1.89
CA VAL A 8 3.79 10.91 -1.63
C VAL A 8 4.08 12.12 -0.74
N GLU A 9 3.51 13.28 -1.07
CA GLU A 9 3.65 14.50 -0.26
C GLU A 9 3.14 14.30 1.16
N ALA A 10 1.93 13.74 1.35
CA ALA A 10 1.36 13.52 2.68
C ALA A 10 2.16 12.51 3.53
N ILE A 11 2.71 11.46 2.91
CA ILE A 11 3.56 10.48 3.60
C ILE A 11 4.87 11.13 4.06
N LEU A 12 5.50 11.94 3.19
CA LEU A 12 6.72 12.69 3.53
C LEU A 12 6.45 13.74 4.63
N ASP A 13 5.35 14.47 4.53
CA ASP A 13 4.93 15.47 5.52
C ASP A 13 4.64 14.83 6.89
N ALA A 14 4.19 13.57 6.90
CA ALA A 14 4.02 12.78 8.12
C ALA A 14 5.35 12.21 8.69
N GLY A 15 6.48 12.42 8.01
CA GLY A 15 7.80 11.96 8.45
C GLY A 15 8.15 10.53 8.05
N HIS A 16 7.44 9.95 7.09
CA HIS A 16 7.66 8.58 6.60
C HIS A 16 8.22 8.57 5.19
N ILE A 17 8.73 7.42 4.76
CA ILE A 17 9.33 7.23 3.43
C ILE A 17 8.32 6.50 2.55
N PRO A 18 7.77 7.14 1.49
CA PRO A 18 6.96 6.44 0.52
C PRO A 18 7.84 5.57 -0.38
N ASP A 19 7.42 4.33 -0.62
CA ASP A 19 7.96 3.48 -1.68
C ASP A 19 6.88 3.19 -2.72
N GLY A 20 7.21 3.40 -3.99
CA GLY A 20 6.25 3.40 -5.08
C GLY A 20 6.91 3.39 -6.45
N MET A 21 6.20 2.84 -7.44
CA MET A 21 6.72 2.68 -8.80
C MET A 21 7.06 4.00 -9.50
N GLU A 22 6.61 5.14 -8.98
CA GLU A 22 6.96 6.48 -9.46
C GLU A 22 8.43 6.87 -9.15
N LEU A 23 9.05 6.24 -8.15
CA LEU A 23 10.43 6.53 -7.76
C LEU A 23 11.46 5.68 -8.52
N PHE A 24 11.03 4.70 -9.34
CA PHE A 24 11.93 3.74 -10.00
C PHE A 24 11.55 3.44 -11.46
N LYS A 25 12.56 3.17 -12.31
CA LYS A 25 12.34 2.77 -13.71
C LYS A 25 11.87 1.31 -13.79
N ALA A 26 10.71 1.08 -14.37
CA ALA A 26 10.16 -0.26 -14.59
C ALA A 26 11.09 -1.13 -15.47
N GLY A 27 11.56 -2.26 -14.92
CA GLY A 27 12.31 -3.30 -15.62
C GLY A 27 11.56 -4.64 -15.64
N LYS A 28 12.04 -5.60 -16.45
CA LYS A 28 11.38 -6.88 -16.79
C LYS A 28 11.15 -7.89 -15.64
N SER A 29 11.37 -7.53 -14.37
CA SER A 29 11.09 -8.39 -13.19
C SER A 29 10.15 -7.73 -12.17
N GLN A 30 9.08 -7.09 -12.66
CA GLN A 30 8.21 -6.20 -11.87
C GLN A 30 7.71 -6.87 -10.58
N MET A 31 7.07 -8.03 -10.63
CA MET A 31 6.43 -8.62 -9.45
C MET A 31 7.42 -9.03 -8.34
N LYS A 32 8.58 -9.59 -8.68
CA LYS A 32 9.59 -9.97 -7.66
C LYS A 32 10.12 -8.73 -6.93
N THR A 33 10.39 -7.66 -7.67
CA THR A 33 10.85 -6.39 -7.10
C THR A 33 9.77 -5.76 -6.24
N ILE A 34 8.51 -5.74 -6.72
CA ILE A 34 7.39 -5.17 -5.97
C ILE A 34 7.15 -5.94 -4.67
N ARG A 35 7.20 -7.28 -4.69
CA ARG A 35 7.11 -8.10 -3.47
C ARG A 35 8.20 -7.75 -2.47
N LYS A 36 9.44 -7.53 -2.95
CA LYS A 36 10.54 -7.11 -2.09
C LYS A 36 10.26 -5.76 -1.42
N TRP A 37 9.77 -4.78 -2.16
CA TRP A 37 9.40 -3.48 -1.57
C TRP A 37 8.26 -3.58 -0.56
N ILE A 38 7.25 -4.40 -0.86
CA ILE A 38 6.18 -4.68 0.11
C ILE A 38 6.77 -5.34 1.37
N ASP A 39 7.67 -6.32 1.22
CA ASP A 39 8.33 -6.98 2.34
C ASP A 39 9.20 -6.04 3.19
N GLU A 40 9.76 -5.00 2.58
CA GLU A 40 10.58 -3.97 3.23
C GLU A 40 9.75 -2.79 3.78
N SER A 41 8.44 -2.78 3.55
CA SER A 41 7.52 -1.73 3.99
C SER A 41 6.82 -2.08 5.31
N ASP A 42 6.61 -1.09 6.17
CA ASP A 42 5.84 -1.27 7.41
C ASP A 42 4.32 -1.16 7.19
N VAL A 43 3.89 -0.45 6.16
CA VAL A 43 2.47 -0.18 5.86
C VAL A 43 2.25 -0.25 4.36
N TYR A 44 1.17 -0.91 3.92
CA TYR A 44 0.73 -0.85 2.53
C TYR A 44 -0.55 -0.03 2.39
N MET A 45 -0.56 0.90 1.44
CA MET A 45 -1.73 1.69 1.10
C MET A 45 -2.09 1.54 -0.38
N LEU A 46 -3.37 1.30 -0.65
CA LEU A 46 -3.92 1.32 -2.00
C LEU A 46 -4.72 2.60 -2.24
N ILE A 47 -4.54 3.26 -3.40
CA ILE A 47 -5.50 4.25 -3.93
C ILE A 47 -6.25 3.60 -5.08
N LEU A 48 -7.53 3.27 -4.87
CA LEU A 48 -8.37 2.64 -5.86
C LEU A 48 -9.18 3.68 -6.63
N GLY A 49 -8.76 3.95 -7.87
CA GLY A 49 -9.50 4.75 -8.84
C GLY A 49 -10.41 3.91 -9.74
N GLY A 50 -10.91 4.49 -10.83
CA GLY A 50 -11.89 3.86 -11.71
C GLY A 50 -11.38 2.80 -12.69
N ARG A 51 -10.11 2.38 -12.61
CA ARG A 51 -9.48 1.43 -13.56
C ARG A 51 -8.98 0.18 -12.84
N TYR A 52 -9.01 -0.95 -13.54
CA TYR A 52 -8.47 -2.21 -13.02
C TYR A 52 -6.94 -2.24 -13.05
N GLY A 53 -6.36 -1.63 -14.09
CA GLY A 53 -4.91 -1.63 -14.34
C GLY A 53 -4.49 -2.71 -15.35
N SER A 54 -3.19 -2.79 -15.60
CA SER A 54 -2.62 -3.79 -16.50
C SER A 54 -2.73 -5.20 -15.90
N ILE A 55 -3.11 -6.16 -16.74
CA ILE A 55 -3.23 -7.56 -16.35
C ILE A 55 -1.88 -8.25 -16.51
N ASP A 56 -1.56 -9.08 -15.52
CA ASP A 56 -0.46 -10.02 -15.56
C ASP A 56 -0.88 -11.28 -16.32
N GLU A 57 -0.12 -11.65 -17.34
CA GLU A 57 -0.47 -12.75 -18.27
C GLU A 57 -0.51 -14.12 -17.59
N GLU A 58 0.27 -14.32 -16.52
CA GLU A 58 0.35 -15.62 -15.83
C GLU A 58 -0.83 -15.84 -14.88
N SER A 59 -1.21 -14.80 -14.13
CA SER A 59 -2.26 -14.90 -13.10
C SER A 59 -3.65 -14.46 -13.56
N ASP A 60 -3.76 -13.77 -14.69
CA ASP A 60 -4.98 -13.16 -15.22
C ASP A 60 -5.62 -12.10 -14.28
N LEU A 61 -4.84 -11.60 -13.32
CA LEU A 61 -5.20 -10.53 -12.38
C LEU A 61 -4.45 -9.23 -12.71
N SER A 62 -4.98 -8.09 -12.28
CA SER A 62 -4.21 -6.84 -12.41
C SER A 62 -3.01 -6.84 -11.47
N TYR A 63 -1.93 -6.16 -11.86
CA TYR A 63 -0.77 -5.96 -10.98
C TYR A 63 -1.18 -5.35 -9.64
N THR A 64 -2.06 -4.35 -9.64
CA THR A 64 -2.63 -3.74 -8.43
C THR A 64 -3.32 -4.75 -7.53
N GLU A 65 -4.10 -5.68 -8.09
CA GLU A 65 -4.77 -6.71 -7.31
C GLU A 65 -3.77 -7.72 -6.71
N LEU A 66 -2.76 -8.11 -7.49
CA LEU A 66 -1.69 -9.00 -7.02
C LEU A 66 -0.91 -8.38 -5.86
N GLU A 67 -0.54 -7.11 -5.97
CA GLU A 67 0.13 -6.35 -4.92
C GLU A 67 -0.70 -6.28 -3.65
N TYR A 68 -1.98 -5.90 -3.78
CA TYR A 68 -2.88 -5.78 -2.64
C TYR A 68 -3.10 -7.11 -1.92
N LYS A 69 -3.31 -8.21 -2.67
CA LYS A 69 -3.41 -9.56 -2.12
C LYS A 69 -2.13 -10.00 -1.44
N TYR A 70 -0.98 -9.67 -2.02
CA TYR A 70 0.31 -9.98 -1.43
C TYR A 70 0.52 -9.24 -0.12
N ALA A 71 0.28 -7.92 -0.07
CA ALA A 71 0.39 -7.13 1.15
C ALA A 71 -0.50 -7.67 2.28
N LEU A 72 -1.76 -8.03 1.98
CA LEU A 72 -2.65 -8.66 2.96
C LEU A 72 -2.09 -9.99 3.50
N SER A 73 -1.33 -10.74 2.71
CA SER A 73 -0.72 -12.00 3.16
C SER A 73 0.48 -11.82 4.09
N LYS A 74 1.06 -10.61 4.16
CA LYS A 74 2.26 -10.31 4.95
C LYS A 74 1.97 -9.94 6.41
N ASN A 75 0.70 -9.91 6.81
CA ASN A 75 0.28 -9.50 8.16
C ASN A 75 0.80 -8.10 8.57
N MET A 76 0.97 -7.21 7.59
CA MET A 76 1.25 -5.79 7.81
C MET A 76 -0.04 -4.98 7.84
N PRO A 77 -0.06 -3.78 8.43
CA PRO A 77 -1.15 -2.84 8.27
C PRO A 77 -1.43 -2.54 6.79
N VAL A 78 -2.68 -2.76 6.37
CA VAL A 78 -3.15 -2.48 5.01
C VAL A 78 -4.42 -1.65 5.05
N PHE A 79 -4.46 -0.55 4.30
CA PHE A 79 -5.69 0.21 4.08
C PHE A 79 -5.83 0.68 2.62
N ALA A 80 -7.06 1.00 2.22
CA ALA A 80 -7.33 1.54 0.89
C ALA A 80 -8.11 2.86 0.92
N ILE A 81 -7.76 3.77 0.02
CA ILE A 81 -8.48 5.00 -0.28
C ILE A 81 -9.25 4.77 -1.58
N ILE A 82 -10.57 4.80 -1.52
CA ILE A 82 -11.45 4.63 -2.68
C ILE A 82 -11.84 6.01 -3.18
N LEU A 83 -11.56 6.31 -4.45
CA LEU A 83 -12.02 7.54 -5.05
C LEU A 83 -13.53 7.49 -5.25
N GLU A 84 -14.24 8.51 -4.78
CA GLU A 84 -15.69 8.61 -4.93
C GLU A 84 -16.08 8.82 -6.39
N ASP A 85 -17.28 8.36 -6.75
CA ASP A 85 -17.78 8.47 -8.11
C ASP A 85 -17.88 9.94 -8.56
N SER A 86 -18.23 10.86 -7.65
CA SER A 86 -18.23 12.32 -7.89
C SER A 86 -16.86 12.83 -8.36
N PHE A 87 -15.79 12.37 -7.70
CA PHE A 87 -14.43 12.72 -8.04
C PHE A 87 -14.04 12.12 -9.39
N LEU A 88 -14.31 10.83 -9.60
CA LEU A 88 -14.04 10.13 -10.86
C LEU A 88 -14.77 10.78 -12.04
N PHE A 89 -16.03 11.19 -11.88
CA PHE A 89 -16.79 11.88 -12.93
C PHE A 89 -16.22 13.27 -13.25
N THR A 90 -15.78 14.01 -12.23
CA THR A 90 -15.10 15.30 -12.41
C THR A 90 -13.83 15.12 -13.25
N LYS A 91 -13.03 14.10 -12.94
CA LYS A 91 -11.83 13.77 -13.71
C LYS A 91 -12.17 13.30 -15.13
N ALA A 92 -13.23 12.52 -15.30
CA ALA A 92 -13.67 12.03 -16.60
C ALA A 92 -14.16 13.15 -17.51
N ALA A 93 -14.72 14.24 -16.95
CA ALA A 93 -15.07 15.43 -17.70
C ALA A 93 -13.82 16.15 -18.25
N LEU A 94 -12.71 16.15 -17.51
CA LEU A 94 -11.46 16.82 -17.91
C LEU A 94 -10.58 15.99 -18.85
N HIS A 95 -10.45 14.68 -18.59
CA HIS A 95 -9.51 13.81 -19.29
C HIS A 95 -10.18 12.77 -20.20
N GLY A 96 -11.51 12.77 -20.26
CA GLY A 96 -12.31 11.81 -21.00
C GLY A 96 -12.63 10.56 -20.19
N ARG A 97 -13.86 10.05 -20.37
CA ARG A 97 -14.39 8.87 -19.64
C ARG A 97 -13.47 7.64 -19.74
N ASN A 98 -12.91 7.41 -20.92
CA ASN A 98 -12.08 6.24 -21.22
C ASN A 98 -10.73 6.26 -20.48
N ALA A 99 -10.25 7.44 -20.09
CA ALA A 99 -9.02 7.57 -19.34
C ALA A 99 -9.22 7.22 -17.86
N ILE A 100 -10.45 7.33 -17.34
CA ILE A 100 -10.76 7.24 -15.90
C ILE A 100 -11.48 5.95 -15.53
N PHE A 101 -12.38 5.47 -16.39
CA PHE A 101 -13.20 4.28 -16.11
C PHE A 101 -12.72 3.07 -16.89
N GLU A 102 -12.73 1.91 -16.23
CA GLU A 102 -12.47 0.60 -16.82
C GLU A 102 -13.48 0.28 -17.92
N LYS A 103 -13.02 -0.46 -18.93
CA LYS A 103 -13.81 -0.79 -20.11
C LYS A 103 -13.70 -2.25 -20.53
N GLU A 104 -12.49 -2.79 -20.44
CA GLU A 104 -12.19 -4.11 -20.97
C GLU A 104 -12.47 -5.16 -19.91
N ASN A 105 -12.10 -4.87 -18.66
CA ASN A 105 -12.13 -5.82 -17.57
C ASN A 105 -13.08 -5.38 -16.44
N VAL A 106 -14.28 -4.94 -16.81
CA VAL A 106 -15.26 -4.35 -15.86
C VAL A 106 -15.63 -5.34 -14.75
N ASP A 107 -15.92 -6.60 -15.09
CA ASP A 107 -16.31 -7.60 -14.08
C ASP A 107 -15.18 -7.90 -13.09
N LYS A 108 -13.92 -7.90 -13.56
CA LYS A 108 -12.74 -8.08 -12.72
C LYS A 108 -12.55 -6.87 -11.79
N TYR A 109 -12.67 -5.66 -12.35
CA TYR A 109 -12.62 -4.43 -11.55
C TYR A 109 -13.69 -4.40 -10.46
N GLU A 110 -14.95 -4.72 -10.79
CA GLU A 110 -16.04 -4.72 -9.81
C GLU A 110 -15.84 -5.79 -8.73
N THR A 111 -15.32 -6.96 -9.11
CA THR A 111 -14.97 -8.01 -8.15
C THR A 111 -13.85 -7.56 -7.21
N PHE A 112 -12.79 -6.95 -7.76
CA PHE A 112 -11.69 -6.42 -6.98
C PHE A 112 -12.13 -5.27 -6.07
N LYS A 113 -12.93 -4.32 -6.59
CA LYS A 113 -13.49 -3.21 -5.80
C LYS A 113 -14.30 -3.73 -4.62
N LYS A 114 -15.17 -4.72 -4.83
CA LYS A 114 -15.92 -5.38 -3.74
C LYS A 114 -15.00 -6.05 -2.72
N PHE A 115 -13.95 -6.72 -3.19
CA PHE A 115 -12.96 -7.33 -2.30
C PHE A 115 -12.23 -6.28 -1.45
N VAL A 116 -11.74 -5.18 -2.04
CA VAL A 116 -11.10 -4.08 -1.32
C VAL A 116 -12.06 -3.44 -0.32
N MET A 117 -13.31 -3.21 -0.70
CA MET A 117 -14.34 -2.65 0.17
C MET A 117 -14.71 -3.53 1.38
N SER A 118 -14.31 -4.81 1.39
CA SER A 118 -14.47 -5.70 2.54
C SER A 118 -13.40 -5.51 3.63
N LYS A 119 -12.40 -4.64 3.39
CA LYS A 119 -11.26 -4.36 4.27
C LYS A 119 -11.35 -2.94 4.85
N ILE A 120 -10.28 -2.48 5.51
CA ILE A 120 -10.18 -1.11 6.01
C ILE A 120 -10.10 -0.16 4.83
N ILE A 121 -11.17 0.63 4.66
CA ILE A 121 -11.27 1.60 3.58
C ILE A 121 -11.63 3.00 4.09
N LYS A 122 -11.19 4.00 3.34
CA LYS A 122 -11.61 5.40 3.44
C LYS A 122 -11.99 5.89 2.05
N LYS A 123 -12.88 6.88 1.97
CA LYS A 123 -13.34 7.43 0.70
C LYS A 123 -12.81 8.84 0.52
N ALA A 124 -12.36 9.16 -0.69
CA ALA A 124 -11.84 10.46 -1.05
C ALA A 124 -12.64 11.05 -2.21
N ASP A 125 -13.14 12.26 -2.04
CA ASP A 125 -13.91 13.02 -3.04
C ASP A 125 -13.08 14.12 -3.73
N ASP A 126 -11.89 14.43 -3.21
CA ASP A 126 -10.91 15.32 -3.83
C ASP A 126 -9.46 15.00 -3.42
N ILE A 127 -8.49 15.76 -3.93
CA ILE A 127 -7.07 15.60 -3.60
C ILE A 127 -6.74 15.93 -2.15
N SER A 128 -7.43 16.90 -1.54
CA SER A 128 -7.19 17.31 -0.15
C SER A 128 -7.58 16.20 0.82
N SER A 129 -8.72 15.56 0.58
CA SER A 129 -9.24 14.45 1.36
C SER A 129 -8.27 13.25 1.37
N ILE A 130 -7.59 12.96 0.26
CA ILE A 130 -6.52 11.94 0.19
C ILE A 130 -5.44 12.24 1.24
N LYS A 131 -4.92 13.47 1.26
CA LYS A 131 -3.87 13.86 2.21
C LYS A 131 -4.34 13.73 3.66
N THR A 132 -5.53 14.25 3.98
CA THR A 132 -6.11 14.17 5.32
C THR A 132 -6.30 12.72 5.78
N ILE A 133 -6.79 11.86 4.88
CA ILE A 133 -6.97 10.43 5.15
C ILE A 133 -5.64 9.77 5.46
N ILE A 134 -4.60 10.05 4.67
CA ILE A 134 -3.26 9.48 4.88
C ILE A 134 -2.73 9.85 6.26
N HIS A 135 -2.72 11.15 6.61
CA HIS A 135 -2.27 11.58 7.94
C HIS A 135 -3.06 10.90 9.06
N SER A 136 -4.39 10.83 8.93
CA SER A 136 -5.24 10.18 9.92
C SER A 136 -4.97 8.67 10.05
N MET A 137 -4.78 7.97 8.94
CA MET A 137 -4.56 6.52 8.93
C MET A 137 -3.18 6.17 9.45
N LEU A 138 -2.13 6.88 9.01
CA LEU A 138 -0.77 6.69 9.52
C LEU A 138 -0.73 6.95 11.02
N ASN A 139 -1.33 8.05 11.49
CA ASN A 139 -1.41 8.34 12.91
C ASN A 139 -2.13 7.21 13.68
N SER A 140 -3.25 6.69 13.14
CA SER A 140 -3.94 5.56 13.77
C SER A 140 -3.10 4.28 13.82
N ILE A 141 -2.32 3.99 12.77
CA ILE A 141 -1.50 2.78 12.68
C ILE A 141 -0.29 2.87 13.62
N ILE A 142 0.33 4.04 13.73
CA ILE A 142 1.52 4.27 14.57
C ILE A 142 1.21 4.09 16.06
N TYR A 143 -0.01 4.45 16.49
CA TYR A 143 -0.44 4.33 17.88
C TYR A 143 -1.20 3.03 18.18
N ASP A 144 -1.18 2.07 17.24
CA ASP A 144 -1.82 0.76 17.42
C ASP A 144 -0.75 -0.28 17.81
N ASP A 145 -0.77 -0.67 19.08
CA ASP A 145 0.20 -1.59 19.69
C ASP A 145 0.13 -3.02 19.13
N GLU A 146 -0.91 -3.35 18.33
CA GLU A 146 -0.99 -4.64 17.64
C GLU A 146 0.01 -4.76 16.48
N TYR A 147 0.51 -3.63 15.96
CA TYR A 147 1.46 -3.61 14.84
C TYR A 147 2.90 -3.40 15.28
N ILE A 148 3.79 -4.23 14.74
CA ILE A 148 5.23 -4.06 14.89
C ILE A 148 5.73 -3.30 13.65
N LEU A 149 5.93 -1.98 13.81
CA LEU A 149 6.49 -1.12 12.78
C LEU A 149 7.99 -0.96 13.05
N ASN A 150 8.83 -1.53 12.18
CA ASN A 150 10.28 -1.49 12.35
C ASN A 150 10.86 -0.13 11.96
N GLY A 151 10.25 0.52 10.98
CA GLY A 151 10.72 1.79 10.43
C GLY A 151 12.00 1.63 9.61
N TRP A 152 12.49 2.77 9.09
CA TRP A 152 13.72 2.79 8.32
C TRP A 152 14.96 2.82 9.22
N VAL A 153 15.90 1.90 8.97
CA VAL A 153 17.18 1.83 9.67
C VAL A 153 18.31 2.28 8.73
N LYS A 154 19.17 3.17 9.23
CA LYS A 154 20.28 3.70 8.44
C LYS A 154 21.40 2.67 8.31
N ALA A 155 21.98 2.53 7.11
CA ALA A 155 22.98 1.51 6.81
C ALA A 155 24.25 1.51 7.69
N ASN A 156 24.58 2.63 8.34
CA ASN A 156 25.74 2.73 9.23
C ASN A 156 25.40 2.50 10.72
N GLU A 157 24.14 2.19 11.04
CA GLU A 157 23.80 1.70 12.37
C GLU A 157 24.12 0.20 12.43
N PRO A 158 24.95 -0.26 13.39
CA PRO A 158 25.12 -1.68 13.62
C PRO A 158 23.76 -2.30 13.98
N LEU A 159 23.49 -3.54 13.55
CA LEU A 159 22.34 -4.34 14.02
C LEU A 159 22.47 -4.55 15.53
N ASN A 160 22.07 -3.57 16.33
CA ASN A 160 22.08 -3.62 17.79
C ASN A 160 20.67 -3.82 18.36
N ASN A 161 19.73 -4.35 17.57
CA ASN A 161 18.40 -4.72 18.05
C ASN A 161 18.35 -6.16 18.58
N LEU A 162 19.38 -6.59 19.30
CA LEU A 162 19.28 -7.76 20.18
C LEU A 162 18.35 -7.49 21.38
N HIS A 163 18.06 -6.22 21.66
CA HIS A 163 17.16 -5.76 22.72
C HIS A 163 15.66 -5.95 22.43
N ALA A 164 15.28 -6.35 21.20
CA ALA A 164 13.88 -6.59 20.81
C ALA A 164 13.43 -8.05 20.97
N LEU A 165 14.34 -8.96 21.35
CA LEU A 165 13.94 -10.31 21.77
C LEU A 165 13.45 -10.18 23.22
N SER A 166 12.17 -10.48 23.47
CA SER A 166 11.70 -10.63 24.84
C SER A 166 12.59 -11.66 25.56
N ASP A 167 12.80 -11.50 26.87
CA ASP A 167 13.62 -12.40 27.67
C ASP A 167 13.22 -13.87 27.48
N ASP A 168 11.94 -14.14 27.18
CA ASP A 168 11.40 -15.47 26.86
C ASP A 168 12.01 -16.10 25.59
N VAL A 169 12.24 -15.31 24.54
CA VAL A 169 12.85 -15.81 23.29
C VAL A 169 14.34 -16.11 23.53
N LEU A 170 15.03 -15.25 24.27
CA LEU A 170 16.44 -15.46 24.64
C LEU A 170 16.61 -16.70 25.54
N TYR A 171 15.66 -16.94 26.45
CA TYR A 171 15.65 -18.11 27.32
C TYR A 171 15.40 -19.42 26.54
N SER A 172 14.49 -19.42 25.56
CA SER A 172 14.19 -20.61 24.74
C SER A 172 15.36 -21.06 23.84
N LEU A 173 16.21 -20.11 23.41
CA LEU A 173 17.38 -20.37 22.57
C LEU A 173 18.55 -20.93 23.39
N THR A 174 18.66 -20.52 24.65
CA THR A 174 19.74 -20.96 25.55
C THR A 174 19.45 -22.29 26.24
N THR A 175 18.18 -22.66 26.41
CA THR A 175 17.76 -23.95 27.01
C THR A 175 17.65 -25.11 26.03
N ASN A 176 17.61 -24.87 24.72
CA ASN A 176 17.57 -25.93 23.70
C ASN A 176 18.95 -26.39 23.21
N THR A 177 20.04 -25.89 23.80
CA THR A 177 21.41 -26.26 23.37
C THR A 177 22.23 -26.98 24.45
N LEU A 178 21.67 -27.29 25.62
CA LEU A 178 22.28 -28.15 26.64
C LEU A 178 21.24 -28.96 27.41
#